data_AF-A0A9X2P1H6-F1
#
_entry.id   AF-A0A9X2P1H6-F1
#
_cell.length_a   1.000
_cell.length_b   1.000
_cell.length_c   1.000
_cell.angle_alpha   90.00
_cell.angle_beta   90.00
_cell.angle_gamma   90.00
#
_symmetry.space_group_name_H-M   'P 1'
#
loop_
_entity.id
_entity.type
_entity.pdbx_description
1 polymer ?
#
loop_
_entity_poly.entity_id
_entity_poly.type
_entity_poly.pdbx_seq_one_letter_code
_entity_poly.pdbx_strand_id
1 'polypeptide(L)' 'MDSQSVRCGNNASLNGIDGNKKVKGIKRHVIVDKNGFLIAVMVTIANVHDSK' A
#
# COMPACT_ATOMS: atom_id res chain seq x y z
N MET A 1 -4.49 -6.23 -9.68
CA MET A 1 -4.35 -5.26 -8.58
C MET A 1 -2.91 -5.34 -8.13
N ASP A 2 -2.16 -4.26 -8.27
CA ASP A 2 -0.76 -4.20 -7.81
C ASP A 2 -0.69 -3.57 -6.43
N SER A 3 0.19 -4.05 -5.55
CA SER A 3 0.31 -3.58 -4.16
C SER A 3 1.74 -3.18 -3.83
N GLN A 4 1.94 -1.91 -3.49
CA GLN A 4 3.24 -1.33 -3.20
C GLN A 4 3.29 -0.74 -1.79
N SER A 5 4.33 -1.12 -1.03
CA SER A 5 4.55 -0.61 0.33
C SER A 5 5.55 0.53 0.26
N VAL A 6 5.18 1.69 0.80
CA VAL A 6 5.95 2.92 0.67
C VAL A 6 6.15 3.57 2.02
N ARG A 7 7.35 4.13 2.22
CA ARG A 7 7.71 4.81 3.44
C ARG A 7 6.82 6.04 3.64
N CYS A 8 6.17 6.14 4.79
CA CYS A 8 5.40 7.31 5.20
C CYS A 8 6.13 8.03 6.33
N GLY A 9 5.93 9.35 6.45
CA GLY A 9 6.50 10.16 7.53
C GLY A 9 5.99 9.75 8.92
N ASN A 10 6.35 10.53 9.95
CA ASN A 10 6.00 10.26 11.35
C ASN A 10 4.51 10.48 11.71
N ASN A 11 3.59 10.21 10.79
CA ASN A 11 2.15 10.22 11.06
C ASN A 11 1.78 8.97 11.84
N ALA A 12 1.48 9.11 13.14
CA ALA A 12 1.21 8.02 14.06
C ALA A 12 -0.10 7.26 13.77
N SER A 13 -1.04 7.84 13.02
CA SER A 13 -2.37 7.23 12.82
C SER A 13 -2.45 6.29 11.61
N LEU A 14 -1.49 6.33 10.69
CA LEU A 14 -1.49 5.54 9.44
C LEU A 14 -0.07 5.03 9.13
N ASN A 15 0.56 4.37 10.10
CA ASN A 15 1.86 3.75 9.89
C ASN A 15 1.90 2.30 10.41
N GLY A 16 2.31 1.38 9.53
CA GLY A 16 2.59 0.00 9.88
C GLY A 16 3.95 -0.40 9.35
N ILE A 17 4.47 -1.55 9.79
CA ILE A 17 5.71 -2.10 9.23
C ILE A 17 5.31 -3.26 8.32
N ASP A 18 5.64 -3.16 7.04
CA ASP A 18 5.62 -4.32 6.15
C ASP A 18 6.80 -5.21 6.53
N GLY A 19 6.54 -6.32 7.20
CA GLY A 19 7.58 -7.25 7.65
C GLY A 19 8.36 -7.91 6.52
N ASN A 20 7.75 -8.07 5.33
CA ASN A 20 8.39 -8.69 4.18
C ASN A 20 9.37 -7.72 3.51
N LYS A 21 8.96 -6.46 3.34
CA LYS A 21 9.77 -5.42 2.70
C LYS A 21 10.63 -4.62 3.70
N LYS A 22 10.42 -4.80 5.00
CA LYS A 22 11.03 -4.04 6.11
C LYS A 22 10.82 -2.53 5.97
N VAL A 23 9.67 -2.12 5.41
CA VAL A 23 9.31 -0.71 5.19
C VAL A 23 8.28 -0.28 6.22
N LYS A 24 8.59 0.79 6.97
CA LYS A 24 7.60 1.48 7.83
C LYS A 24 6.81 2.48 6.99
N GLY A 25 5.50 2.28 6.85
CA GLY A 25 4.62 3.22 6.18
C GLY A 25 3.24 2.66 5.85
N ILE A 26 2.81 2.92 4.61
CA ILE A 26 1.50 2.54 4.06
C ILE A 26 1.65 1.63 2.85
N LYS A 27 0.62 0.86 2.55
CA LYS A 27 0.52 0.03 1.36
C LYS A 27 -0.52 0.64 0.43
N ARG A 28 -0.19 0.74 -0.86
CA ARG A 28 -1.04 1.32 -1.89
C ARG A 28 -1.40 0.23 -2.88
N HIS A 29 -2.69 0.04 -3.09
CA HIS A 29 -3.21 -0.87 -4.09
C HIS A 29 -3.70 -0.07 -5.29
N VAL A 30 -3.16 -0.37 -6.46
CA VAL A 30 -3.46 0.35 -7.70
C VAL A 30 -4.16 -0.59 -8.68
N ILE A 31 -5.24 -0.10 -9.25
CA ILE A 31 -6.01 -0.76 -10.30
C ILE A 31 -5.97 0.13 -11.54
N VAL A 32 -5.47 -0.45 -12.63
CA VAL A 32 -5.40 0.19 -13.94
C VAL A 32 -6.19 -0.63 -14.95
N ASP A 33 -6.70 0.04 -15.98
CA ASP A 33 -7.31 -0.61 -17.13
C ASP A 33 -6.24 -1.23 -18.07
N LYS A 34 -6.68 -1.87 -19.16
CA LYS A 34 -5.76 -2.47 -20.15
C LYS A 34 -4.85 -1.45 -20.85
N ASN A 35 -5.27 -0.19 -20.93
CA ASN A 35 -4.53 0.89 -21.58
C ASN A 35 -3.63 1.67 -20.60
N GLY A 36 -3.63 1.31 -19.31
CA GLY A 36 -2.84 1.97 -18.26
C GLY A 36 -3.54 3.15 -17.58
N PHE A 37 -4.82 3.38 -17.82
CA PHE A 37 -5.60 4.41 -17.12
C PHE A 37 -5.92 3.98 -15.70
N LEU A 38 -5.75 4.89 -14.74
CA LEU A 38 -6.07 4.67 -13.34
C LEU A 38 -7.59 4.53 -13.15
N ILE A 39 -8.03 3.37 -12.66
CA ILE A 39 -9.42 3.12 -12.28
C ILE A 39 -9.62 3.43 -10.79
N ALA A 40 -8.72 2.93 -9.94
CA ALA A 40 -8.83 3.12 -8.50
C ALA A 40 -7.48 3.01 -7.79
N VAL A 41 -7.37 3.74 -6.68
CA VAL A 41 -6.24 3.67 -5.74
C VAL A 41 -6.81 3.51 -4.33
N MET A 42 -6.40 2.45 -3.64
CA MET A 42 -6.74 2.21 -2.24
C MET A 42 -5.47 2.25 -1.40
N VAL A 43 -5.54 2.88 -0.23
CA VAL A 43 -4.41 2.97 0.70
C VAL A 43 -4.77 2.28 2.00
N THR A 44 -3.91 1.38 2.44
CA THR A 44 -4.01 0.62 3.67
C THR A 44 -2.75 0.79 4.51
N ILE A 45 -2.82 0.43 5.79
CA ILE A 45 -1.65 0.43 6.67
C ILE A 45 -0.70 -0.68 6.19
N ALA A 46 0.62 -0.44 6.17
CA ALA A 46 1.57 -1.39 5.56
C ALA A 46 1.60 -2.80 6.21
N ASN A 47 1.14 -2.92 7.46
CA ASN A 47 1.02 -4.19 8.17
C ASN A 47 -0.26 -4.98 7.80
N VAL A 48 -1.22 -4.38 7.10
CA VAL A 48 -2.40 -5.11 6.63
C VAL A 48 -1.96 -6.00 5.47
N HIS A 49 -1.99 -7.31 5.70
CA HIS A 49 -1.74 -8.30 4.67
C HIS A 49 -3.04 -8.61 3.94
N ASP A 50 -2.96 -8.70 2.62
CA ASP A 50 -4.05 -9.16 1.77
C ASP A 50 -4.05 -10.69 1.86
N SER A 51 -4.56 -11.22 2.97
CA SER A 51 -4.78 -12.66 3.13
C SER A 51 -6.14 -12.97 2.51
N LYS A 52 -6.10 -13.87 1.52
CA LYS A 52 -7.23 -14.36 0.72
C LYS A 52 -8.42 -14.81 1.56
#